data_AF-A0A8S2QLT2-F1
#
_entry.id   AF-A0A8S2QLT2-F1
#
_cell.length_a   1.000
_cell.length_b   1.000
_cell.length_c   1.000
_cell.angle_alpha   90.00
_cell.angle_beta   90.00
_cell.angle_gamma   90.00
#
_symmetry.space_group_name_H-M   'P 1'
#
loop_
_entity.id
_entity.type
_entity.pdbx_description
1 polymer ?
#
loop_
_entity_poly.entity_id
_entity_poly.type
_entity_poly.pdbx_seq_one_letter_code
_entity_poly.pdbx_strand_id
1 'polypeptide(L)'
;MDTIKSLKNNDVRKLPGGFEPERIDRLRKIYRNLVKDKTVQHANMLNVGLQDFLNVKEQGRWWIVGSAWQKQISQDNKNNHNQQVEQRFNEKITKLAKHQHMNTDVRRLVFGTLLTGEDCDDAVEKLHKLNLSKVQEREIIHVTVHCCLHEKGYNPYYTLILQRFCAYDRRFQISLQYHTWDRFKDLSLLNDKQLANFGSALSQLLLSKSLTLNIFK
;
A
#
# COMPACT_ATOMS: atom_id res chain seq x y z
N MET A 1 58.89 -12.46 2.06
CA MET A 1 58.97 -11.02 2.38
C MET A 1 58.05 -10.17 1.52
N ASP A 2 57.79 -10.56 0.27
CA ASP A 2 57.00 -9.77 -0.69
C ASP A 2 55.50 -9.70 -0.39
N THR A 3 54.94 -10.72 0.27
CA THR A 3 53.52 -10.76 0.70
C THR A 3 53.22 -9.73 1.79
N ILE A 4 54.08 -9.60 2.80
CA ILE A 4 53.95 -8.64 3.90
C ILE A 4 54.07 -7.20 3.37
N LYS A 5 54.98 -6.98 2.41
CA LYS A 5 55.14 -5.68 1.73
C LYS A 5 53.92 -5.31 0.88
N SER A 6 53.28 -6.31 0.25
CA SER A 6 52.05 -6.12 -0.55
C SER A 6 50.83 -5.81 0.32
N LEU A 7 50.73 -6.40 1.51
CA LEU A 7 49.70 -6.05 2.51
C LEU A 7 49.87 -4.61 3.00
N LYS A 8 51.10 -4.19 3.30
CA LYS A 8 51.41 -2.83 3.77
C LYS A 8 51.07 -1.76 2.73
N ASN A 9 51.21 -2.07 1.45
CA ASN A 9 50.90 -1.17 0.34
C ASN A 9 49.48 -1.36 -0.23
N ASN A 10 48.64 -2.19 0.39
CA ASN A 10 47.26 -2.48 -0.03
C ASN A 10 47.15 -2.97 -1.50
N ASP A 11 48.18 -3.65 -2.00
CA ASP A 11 48.23 -4.23 -3.34
C ASP A 11 47.54 -5.61 -3.34
N VAL A 12 46.22 -5.58 -3.18
CA VAL A 12 45.35 -6.76 -3.06
C VAL A 12 45.48 -7.75 -4.23
N ARG A 13 45.96 -7.31 -5.40
CA ARG A 13 46.17 -8.14 -6.60
C ARG A 13 47.36 -9.11 -6.50
N LYS A 14 48.32 -8.88 -5.60
CA LYS A 14 49.55 -9.68 -5.45
C LYS A 14 49.48 -10.69 -4.30
N LEU A 15 48.32 -10.82 -3.65
CA LEU A 15 48.12 -11.76 -2.56
C LEU A 15 47.99 -13.20 -3.11
N PRO A 16 48.72 -14.18 -2.54
CA PRO A 16 48.56 -15.58 -2.92
C PRO A 16 47.18 -16.06 -2.49
N GLY A 17 46.37 -16.56 -3.44
CA GLY A 17 45.00 -17.04 -3.17
C GLY A 17 43.88 -16.44 -4.03
N GLY A 18 44.19 -15.83 -5.19
CA GLY A 18 43.17 -15.41 -6.16
C GLY A 18 42.25 -14.31 -5.60
N PHE A 19 42.80 -13.09 -5.49
CA PHE A 19 41.97 -11.92 -5.24
C PHE A 19 41.15 -11.63 -6.50
N GLU A 20 39.94 -12.18 -6.54
CA GLU A 20 38.97 -11.95 -7.61
C GLU A 20 38.17 -10.68 -7.29
N PRO A 21 38.49 -9.51 -7.88
CA PRO A 21 37.77 -8.27 -7.61
C PRO A 21 36.29 -8.40 -7.95
N GLU A 22 35.95 -9.23 -8.94
CA GLU A 22 34.57 -9.52 -9.33
C GLU A 22 33.75 -10.14 -8.19
N ARG A 23 34.35 -11.01 -7.37
CA ARG A 23 33.65 -11.65 -6.25
C ARG A 23 33.26 -10.62 -5.20
N ILE A 24 34.16 -9.68 -4.92
CA ILE A 24 33.92 -8.61 -3.96
C ILE A 24 32.90 -7.63 -4.52
N ASP A 25 32.95 -7.32 -5.81
CA ASP A 25 31.96 -6.43 -6.42
C ASP A 25 30.57 -7.06 -6.52
N ARG A 26 30.50 -8.38 -6.78
CA ARG A 26 29.26 -9.17 -6.65
C ARG A 26 28.71 -9.12 -5.23
N LEU A 27 29.54 -9.37 -4.21
CA LEU A 27 29.14 -9.33 -2.81
C LEU A 27 28.70 -7.92 -2.37
N ARG A 28 29.41 -6.88 -2.79
CA ARG A 28 29.04 -5.48 -2.53
C ARG A 28 27.74 -5.09 -3.24
N LYS A 29 27.46 -5.65 -4.42
CA LYS A 29 26.19 -5.43 -5.13
C LYS A 29 25.03 -6.11 -4.39
N ILE A 30 25.21 -7.36 -3.95
CA ILE A 30 24.23 -8.09 -3.14
C ILE A 30 23.96 -7.34 -1.82
N TYR A 31 25.01 -6.95 -1.09
CA TYR A 31 24.90 -6.21 0.15
C TYR A 31 24.21 -4.84 -0.04
N ARG A 32 24.58 -4.08 -1.07
CA ARG A 32 23.91 -2.81 -1.38
C ARG A 32 22.43 -3.00 -1.70
N ASN A 33 22.05 -4.07 -2.39
CA ASN A 33 20.65 -4.36 -2.68
C ASN A 33 19.89 -4.76 -1.40
N LEU A 34 20.51 -5.54 -0.50
CA LEU A 34 19.95 -5.89 0.80
C LEU A 34 19.76 -4.69 1.74
N VAL A 35 20.65 -3.70 1.69
CA VAL A 35 20.65 -2.55 2.61
C VAL A 35 19.90 -1.33 2.06
N LYS A 36 19.89 -1.11 0.72
CA LYS A 36 19.15 0.01 0.12
C LYS A 36 17.64 -0.14 0.27
N ASP A 37 17.12 -1.35 0.25
CA ASP A 37 15.72 -1.61 0.52
C ASP A 37 15.48 -1.73 2.04
N LYS A 38 15.29 -0.59 2.71
CA LYS A 38 14.72 -0.56 4.08
C LYS A 38 13.35 -1.25 4.16
N THR A 39 12.69 -1.42 3.02
CA THR A 39 11.46 -2.20 2.80
C THR A 39 11.70 -3.72 2.82
N VAL A 40 12.89 -4.19 2.45
CA VAL A 40 13.26 -5.63 2.41
C VAL A 40 13.71 -6.14 3.78
N GLN A 41 14.10 -5.28 4.72
CA GLN A 41 14.34 -5.73 6.10
C GLN A 41 13.12 -6.44 6.70
N HIS A 42 11.91 -5.99 6.40
CA HIS A 42 10.67 -6.66 6.82
C HIS A 42 10.29 -7.85 5.94
N ALA A 43 10.76 -7.89 4.68
CA ALA A 43 10.51 -9.00 3.76
C ALA A 43 11.42 -10.22 4.02
N ASN A 44 12.60 -9.98 4.62
CA ASN A 44 13.55 -11.02 5.05
C ASN A 44 13.42 -11.37 6.54
N MET A 45 12.50 -10.73 7.27
CA MET A 45 12.12 -11.21 8.60
C MET A 45 11.30 -12.48 8.43
N LEU A 46 11.65 -13.48 9.24
CA LEU A 46 10.86 -14.68 9.38
C LEU A 46 9.45 -14.28 9.82
N ASN A 47 8.51 -14.36 8.89
CA ASN A 47 7.12 -14.04 9.11
C ASN A 47 6.42 -15.23 9.79
N VAL A 48 7.00 -15.67 10.90
CA VAL A 48 6.62 -16.87 11.65
C VAL A 48 6.15 -16.42 13.03
N GLY A 49 4.89 -16.70 13.34
CA GLY A 49 4.28 -16.35 14.62
C GLY A 49 4.60 -17.36 15.72
N LEU A 50 4.40 -16.99 16.99
CA LEU A 50 4.52 -17.91 18.13
C LEU A 50 3.63 -19.16 17.99
N GLN A 51 2.48 -19.01 17.32
CA GLN A 51 1.54 -20.10 17.06
C GLN A 51 2.13 -21.17 16.15
N ASP A 52 2.96 -20.78 15.18
CA ASP A 52 3.66 -21.72 14.29
C ASP A 52 4.70 -22.55 15.07
N PHE A 53 5.26 -21.99 16.16
CA PHE A 53 6.16 -22.71 17.07
C PHE A 53 5.42 -23.67 18.02
N LEU A 54 4.24 -23.30 18.47
CA LEU A 54 3.40 -24.14 19.33
C LEU A 54 2.84 -25.34 18.57
N ASN A 55 2.47 -25.15 17.30
CA ASN A 55 1.79 -26.15 16.49
C ASN A 55 2.71 -26.95 15.55
N VAL A 56 4.04 -26.93 15.78
CA VAL A 56 5.03 -27.63 14.93
C VAL A 56 4.72 -29.12 14.74
N LYS A 57 4.13 -29.78 15.73
CA LYS A 57 3.76 -31.21 15.66
C LYS A 57 2.58 -31.47 14.72
N GLU A 58 1.70 -30.49 14.52
CA GLU A 58 0.48 -30.61 13.73
C GLU A 58 0.61 -29.98 12.34
N GLN A 59 1.38 -28.90 12.24
CA GLN A 59 1.52 -28.07 11.03
C GLN A 59 2.86 -28.27 10.31
N GLY A 60 3.78 -29.04 10.90
CA GLY A 60 5.11 -29.28 10.34
C GLY A 60 6.11 -28.17 10.69
N ARG A 61 7.37 -28.38 10.29
CA ARG A 61 8.47 -27.44 10.58
C ARG A 61 8.58 -26.43 9.44
N TRP A 62 8.48 -25.14 9.76
CA TRP A 62 8.42 -24.05 8.77
C TRP A 62 9.64 -23.96 7.84
N TRP A 63 10.80 -24.48 8.27
CA TRP A 63 12.03 -24.50 7.48
C TRP A 63 12.13 -25.69 6.51
N ILE A 64 11.14 -26.58 6.48
CA ILE A 64 11.07 -27.72 5.56
C ILE A 64 10.17 -27.35 4.37
N VAL A 65 10.80 -27.21 3.21
CA VAL A 65 10.14 -26.88 1.93
C VAL A 65 9.03 -27.89 1.64
N GLY A 66 7.78 -27.42 1.51
CA GLY A 66 6.62 -28.24 1.15
C GLY A 66 5.65 -28.58 2.27
N SER A 67 5.98 -28.36 3.55
CA SER A 67 5.11 -28.76 4.68
C SER A 67 4.23 -27.64 5.26
N ALA A 68 4.70 -26.39 5.27
CA ALA A 68 4.04 -25.29 5.99
C ALA A 68 3.11 -24.39 5.15
N TRP A 69 3.12 -24.49 3.81
CA TRP A 69 2.41 -23.53 2.95
C TRP A 69 0.98 -23.93 2.57
N GLN A 70 0.58 -25.18 2.83
CA GLN A 70 -0.65 -25.73 2.25
C GLN A 70 -1.94 -25.37 3.02
N LYS A 71 -1.86 -24.90 4.27
CA LYS A 71 -3.05 -24.54 5.08
C LYS A 71 -3.35 -23.03 5.14
N GLN A 72 -2.35 -22.15 5.09
CA GLN A 72 -2.57 -20.70 5.20
C GLN A 72 -3.32 -20.11 3.99
N ILE A 73 -3.24 -20.72 2.81
CA ILE A 73 -3.93 -20.21 1.60
C ILE A 73 -5.44 -20.51 1.62
N SER A 74 -5.88 -21.50 2.39
CA SER A 74 -7.25 -22.03 2.28
C SER A 74 -8.22 -21.54 3.36
N GLN A 75 -7.75 -21.07 4.52
CA GLN A 75 -8.66 -20.78 5.65
C GLN A 75 -8.88 -19.29 5.96
N ASP A 76 -8.05 -18.37 5.46
CA ASP A 76 -7.96 -17.07 6.14
C ASP A 76 -8.70 -15.88 5.51
N ASN A 77 -9.56 -16.00 4.48
CA ASN A 77 -10.04 -14.75 3.86
C ASN A 77 -11.36 -14.69 3.08
N LYS A 78 -12.30 -15.64 3.19
CA LYS A 78 -13.54 -15.54 2.36
C LYS A 78 -14.88 -15.45 3.09
N ASN A 79 -15.03 -15.95 4.32
CA ASN A 79 -16.38 -16.06 4.91
C ASN A 79 -16.65 -15.25 6.20
N ASN A 80 -15.65 -14.83 6.97
CA ASN A 80 -15.91 -14.08 8.23
C ASN A 80 -15.98 -12.56 8.07
N HIS A 81 -15.41 -11.99 7.00
CA HIS A 81 -15.44 -10.53 6.83
C HIS A 81 -16.84 -10.03 6.44
N ASN A 82 -17.59 -10.75 5.60
CA ASN A 82 -18.87 -10.26 5.09
C ASN A 82 -19.92 -9.99 6.19
N GLN A 83 -20.02 -10.85 7.21
CA GLN A 83 -20.97 -10.65 8.31
C GLN A 83 -20.55 -9.53 9.27
N GLN A 84 -19.25 -9.36 9.54
CA GLN A 84 -18.77 -8.28 10.40
C GLN A 84 -18.90 -6.89 9.77
N VAL A 85 -18.76 -6.79 8.44
CA VAL A 85 -18.89 -5.51 7.72
C VAL A 85 -20.34 -5.01 7.73
N GLU A 86 -21.31 -5.89 7.53
CA GLU A 86 -22.73 -5.51 7.55
C GLU A 86 -23.23 -5.14 8.95
N GLN A 87 -22.61 -5.69 10.02
CA GLN A 87 -22.92 -5.31 11.40
C GLN A 87 -22.27 -3.99 11.85
N ARG A 88 -21.15 -3.59 11.23
CA ARG A 88 -20.41 -2.37 11.63
C ARG A 88 -21.07 -1.07 11.19
N PHE A 89 -21.89 -1.10 10.15
CA PHE A 89 -22.47 0.10 9.56
C PHE A 89 -24.00 0.03 9.53
N ASN A 90 -24.66 1.18 9.68
CA ASN A 90 -26.11 1.27 9.62
C ASN A 90 -26.62 0.80 8.24
N GLU A 91 -27.81 0.18 8.19
CA GLU A 91 -28.44 -0.30 6.95
C GLU A 91 -28.47 0.74 5.83
N LYS A 92 -28.64 2.02 6.19
CA LYS A 92 -28.63 3.14 5.24
C LYS A 92 -27.29 3.22 4.48
N ILE A 93 -26.17 3.11 5.19
CA ILE A 93 -24.82 3.16 4.62
C ILE A 93 -24.58 1.93 3.73
N THR A 94 -25.01 0.75 4.19
CA THR A 94 -24.89 -0.49 3.41
C THR A 94 -25.69 -0.43 2.11
N LYS A 95 -26.92 0.12 2.13
CA LYS A 95 -27.74 0.33 0.94
C LYS A 95 -27.09 1.35 -0.01
N LEU A 96 -26.55 2.43 0.52
CA LEU A 96 -25.90 3.48 -0.27
C LEU A 96 -24.59 2.97 -0.91
N ALA A 97 -23.82 2.15 -0.20
CA ALA A 97 -22.63 1.50 -0.75
C ALA A 97 -22.97 0.60 -1.96
N LYS A 98 -24.06 -0.17 -1.87
CA LYS A 98 -24.56 -0.99 -2.99
C LYS A 98 -24.97 -0.12 -4.19
N HIS A 99 -25.65 1.00 -3.94
CA HIS A 99 -26.06 1.95 -4.99
C HIS A 99 -24.86 2.63 -5.66
N GLN A 100 -23.78 2.88 -4.93
CA GLN A 100 -22.54 3.48 -5.43
C GLN A 100 -21.56 2.46 -6.04
N HIS A 101 -22.02 1.23 -6.35
CA HIS A 101 -21.21 0.15 -6.93
C HIS A 101 -19.98 -0.26 -6.10
N MET A 102 -20.07 -0.18 -4.77
CA MET A 102 -19.06 -0.73 -3.86
C MET A 102 -19.21 -2.26 -3.77
N ASN A 103 -18.82 -2.96 -4.84
CA ASN A 103 -19.08 -4.40 -4.99
C ASN A 103 -18.16 -5.30 -4.16
N THR A 104 -17.02 -4.78 -3.67
CA THR A 104 -16.05 -5.55 -2.87
C THR A 104 -16.16 -5.21 -1.39
N ASP A 105 -15.84 -6.16 -0.52
CA ASP A 105 -15.91 -6.01 0.93
C ASP A 105 -15.00 -4.88 1.41
N VAL A 106 -13.81 -4.78 0.83
CA VAL A 106 -12.84 -3.71 1.08
C VAL A 106 -13.42 -2.35 0.71
N ARG A 107 -14.06 -2.23 -0.47
CA ARG A 107 -14.68 -0.97 -0.89
C ARG A 107 -15.82 -0.57 0.05
N ARG A 108 -16.66 -1.53 0.46
CA ARG A 108 -17.74 -1.29 1.43
C ARG A 108 -17.22 -0.86 2.79
N LEU A 109 -16.15 -1.49 3.27
CA LEU A 109 -15.46 -1.13 4.52
C LEU A 109 -14.91 0.29 4.48
N VAL A 110 -14.14 0.62 3.45
CA VAL A 110 -13.55 1.94 3.26
C VAL A 110 -14.67 2.98 3.14
N PHE A 111 -15.68 2.71 2.32
CA PHE A 111 -16.82 3.60 2.12
C PHE A 111 -17.56 3.90 3.43
N GLY A 112 -17.92 2.85 4.18
CA GLY A 112 -18.58 3.02 5.47
C GLY A 112 -17.71 3.77 6.48
N THR A 113 -16.41 3.51 6.48
CA THR A 113 -15.45 4.20 7.37
C THR A 113 -15.36 5.69 7.02
N LEU A 114 -15.31 6.05 5.74
CA LEU A 114 -15.28 7.44 5.27
C LEU A 114 -16.56 8.21 5.65
N LEU A 115 -17.73 7.57 5.56
CA LEU A 115 -19.02 8.20 5.88
C LEU A 115 -19.31 8.28 7.38
N THR A 116 -18.69 7.41 8.18
CA THR A 116 -18.85 7.36 9.65
C THR A 116 -17.71 8.08 10.38
N GLY A 117 -16.74 8.63 9.63
CA GLY A 117 -15.70 9.49 10.19
C GLY A 117 -16.31 10.82 10.63
N GLU A 118 -15.98 11.25 11.84
CA GLU A 118 -16.41 12.57 12.35
C GLU A 118 -15.53 13.67 11.75
N ASP A 119 -14.23 13.43 11.75
CA ASP A 119 -13.19 14.32 11.24
C ASP A 119 -12.23 13.61 10.28
N CYS A 120 -11.46 14.40 9.53
CA CYS A 120 -10.45 13.88 8.62
C CYS A 120 -9.42 12.99 9.35
N ASP A 121 -8.90 13.42 10.50
CA ASP A 121 -7.87 12.67 11.22
C ASP A 121 -8.45 11.38 11.84
N ASP A 122 -9.68 11.42 12.36
CA ASP A 122 -10.42 10.24 12.84
C ASP A 122 -10.66 9.22 11.71
N ALA A 123 -11.10 9.68 10.55
CA ALA A 123 -11.30 8.83 9.38
C ALA A 123 -9.98 8.17 8.92
N VAL A 124 -8.89 8.94 8.88
CA VAL A 124 -7.56 8.42 8.52
C VAL A 124 -7.09 7.37 9.52
N GLU A 125 -7.27 7.60 10.82
CA GLU A 125 -6.89 6.64 11.86
C GLU A 125 -7.71 5.34 11.74
N LYS A 126 -9.03 5.47 11.57
CA LYS A 126 -9.93 4.32 11.36
C LYS A 126 -9.56 3.53 10.10
N LEU A 127 -9.20 4.21 9.02
CA LEU A 127 -8.76 3.56 7.78
C LEU A 127 -7.43 2.81 7.96
N HIS A 128 -6.48 3.35 8.73
CA HIS A 128 -5.24 2.62 9.07
C HIS A 128 -5.52 1.38 9.93
N LYS A 129 -6.48 1.47 10.87
CA LYS A 129 -6.89 0.35 11.73
C LYS A 129 -7.58 -0.79 10.98
N LEU A 130 -7.94 -0.62 9.71
CA LEU A 130 -8.50 -1.70 8.88
C LEU A 130 -7.46 -2.78 8.51
N ASN A 131 -6.15 -2.52 8.70
CA ASN A 131 -5.06 -3.46 8.43
C ASN A 131 -5.16 -4.14 7.05
N LEU A 132 -5.49 -3.35 6.03
CA LEU A 132 -5.64 -3.82 4.66
C LEU A 132 -4.29 -4.26 4.07
N SER A 133 -4.32 -5.18 3.11
CA SER A 133 -3.11 -5.52 2.37
C SER A 133 -2.67 -4.35 1.49
N LYS A 134 -1.38 -4.28 1.11
CA LYS A 134 -0.84 -3.23 0.24
C LYS A 134 -1.57 -3.07 -1.10
N VAL A 135 -2.20 -4.13 -1.59
CA VAL A 135 -3.00 -4.10 -2.82
C VAL A 135 -4.38 -3.50 -2.54
N GLN A 136 -4.99 -3.89 -1.42
CA GLN A 136 -6.29 -3.40 -0.96
C GLN A 136 -6.25 -1.94 -0.52
N GLU A 137 -5.15 -1.48 0.06
CA GLU A 137 -4.95 -0.07 0.45
C GLU A 137 -5.15 0.90 -0.72
N ARG A 138 -4.90 0.49 -1.97
CA ARG A 138 -5.15 1.32 -3.16
C ARG A 138 -6.64 1.66 -3.33
N GLU A 139 -7.52 0.78 -2.86
CA GLU A 139 -8.96 1.02 -2.88
C GLU A 139 -9.36 2.20 -1.98
N ILE A 140 -8.55 2.57 -0.98
CA ILE A 140 -8.77 3.77 -0.18
C ILE A 140 -8.81 5.00 -1.08
N ILE A 141 -7.82 5.15 -1.97
CA ILE A 141 -7.75 6.28 -2.89
C ILE A 141 -8.90 6.24 -3.89
N HIS A 142 -9.16 5.08 -4.49
CA HIS A 142 -10.26 4.90 -5.44
C HIS A 142 -11.61 5.33 -4.84
N VAL A 143 -11.96 4.80 -3.66
CA VAL A 143 -13.24 5.09 -3.01
C VAL A 143 -13.30 6.55 -2.55
N THR A 144 -12.22 7.11 -2.02
CA THR A 144 -12.19 8.52 -1.58
C THR A 144 -12.42 9.48 -2.75
N VAL A 145 -11.78 9.23 -3.90
CA VAL A 145 -12.02 10.02 -5.13
C VAL A 145 -13.45 9.84 -5.61
N HIS A 146 -13.97 8.61 -5.62
CA HIS A 146 -15.35 8.33 -6.02
C HIS A 146 -16.35 9.11 -5.16
N CYS A 147 -16.19 9.10 -3.83
CA CYS A 147 -17.04 9.84 -2.90
C CYS A 147 -16.95 11.35 -3.14
N CYS A 148 -15.74 11.88 -3.30
CA CYS A 148 -15.50 13.30 -3.57
C CYS A 148 -16.25 13.80 -4.82
N LEU A 149 -16.36 12.95 -5.85
CA LEU A 149 -17.05 13.31 -7.09
C LEU A 149 -18.58 13.28 -6.94
N HIS A 150 -19.11 12.29 -6.23
CA HIS A 150 -20.56 12.06 -6.10
C HIS A 150 -21.22 12.87 -4.98
N GLU A 151 -20.45 13.67 -4.25
CA GLU A 151 -20.97 14.58 -3.24
C GLU A 151 -21.83 15.70 -3.87
N LYS A 152 -22.81 16.23 -3.14
CA LYS A 152 -23.71 17.28 -3.66
C LYS A 152 -22.99 18.55 -4.09
N GLY A 153 -21.87 18.85 -3.41
CA GLY A 153 -20.94 19.92 -3.73
C GLY A 153 -19.56 19.58 -3.17
N TYR A 154 -18.56 20.35 -3.55
CA TYR A 154 -17.18 20.06 -3.17
C TYR A 154 -17.00 20.09 -1.65
N ASN A 155 -16.55 18.96 -1.10
CA ASN A 155 -16.25 18.81 0.32
C ASN A 155 -14.73 18.62 0.52
N PRO A 156 -14.03 19.57 1.18
CA PRO A 156 -12.60 19.49 1.44
C PRO A 156 -12.16 18.27 2.25
N TYR A 157 -13.06 17.68 3.03
CA TYR A 157 -12.83 16.48 3.85
C TYR A 157 -12.11 15.37 3.06
N TYR A 158 -12.62 15.02 1.87
CA TYR A 158 -12.05 13.93 1.07
C TYR A 158 -10.65 14.28 0.53
N THR A 159 -10.41 15.53 0.14
CA THR A 159 -9.08 15.97 -0.33
C THR A 159 -8.05 16.01 0.78
N LEU A 160 -8.44 16.35 2.01
CA LEU A 160 -7.56 16.29 3.17
C LEU A 160 -7.14 14.86 3.49
N ILE A 161 -8.09 13.90 3.42
CA ILE A 161 -7.78 12.47 3.58
C ILE A 161 -6.77 12.03 2.51
N LEU A 162 -7.02 12.35 1.24
CA LEU A 162 -6.10 12.05 0.14
C LEU A 162 -4.71 12.64 0.38
N GLN A 163 -4.63 13.88 0.88
CA GLN A 163 -3.37 14.52 1.24
C GLN A 163 -2.63 13.78 2.36
N ARG A 164 -3.32 13.36 3.42
CA ARG A 164 -2.72 12.59 4.52
C ARG A 164 -2.13 11.27 4.02
N PHE A 165 -2.87 10.53 3.18
CA PHE A 165 -2.38 9.28 2.60
C PHE A 165 -1.22 9.50 1.62
N CYS A 166 -1.26 10.56 0.79
CA CYS A 166 -0.14 10.89 -0.10
C CYS A 166 1.13 11.27 0.68
N ALA A 167 0.99 11.91 1.84
CA ALA A 167 2.11 12.25 2.72
C ALA A 167 2.69 11.01 3.43
N TYR A 168 1.86 10.01 3.71
CA TYR A 168 2.26 8.78 4.38
C TYR A 168 3.13 7.87 3.51
N ASP A 169 2.72 7.62 2.25
CA ASP A 169 3.52 6.81 1.32
C ASP A 169 3.32 7.24 -0.15
N ARG A 170 4.42 7.32 -0.89
CA ARG A 170 4.44 7.64 -2.33
C ARG A 170 3.58 6.70 -3.18
N ARG A 171 3.33 5.47 -2.73
CA ARG A 171 2.43 4.53 -3.40
C ARG A 171 1.01 5.10 -3.54
N PHE A 172 0.51 5.82 -2.53
CA PHE A 172 -0.80 6.47 -2.58
C PHE A 172 -0.83 7.63 -3.57
N GLN A 173 0.25 8.42 -3.63
CA GLN A 173 0.41 9.48 -4.62
C GLN A 173 0.36 8.93 -6.05
N ILE A 174 1.03 7.81 -6.31
CA ILE A 174 0.99 7.14 -7.62
C ILE A 174 -0.43 6.64 -7.94
N SER A 175 -1.10 5.99 -6.98
CA SER A 175 -2.50 5.57 -7.16
C SER A 175 -3.42 6.75 -7.47
N LEU A 176 -3.27 7.87 -6.76
CA LEU A 176 -4.05 9.08 -7.00
C LEU A 176 -3.80 9.66 -8.39
N GLN A 177 -2.56 9.64 -8.87
CA GLN A 177 -2.21 10.05 -10.23
C GLN A 177 -2.93 9.18 -11.28
N TYR A 178 -2.88 7.85 -11.16
CA TYR A 178 -3.59 6.95 -12.08
C TYR A 178 -5.10 7.19 -12.06
N HIS A 179 -5.70 7.32 -10.88
CA HIS A 179 -7.13 7.64 -10.78
C HIS A 179 -7.48 8.97 -11.43
N THR A 180 -6.63 9.99 -11.27
CA THR A 180 -6.83 11.29 -11.92
C THR A 180 -6.78 11.17 -13.44
N TRP A 181 -5.82 10.42 -13.98
CA TRP A 181 -5.73 10.15 -15.42
C TRP A 181 -6.92 9.39 -15.96
N ASP A 182 -7.43 8.42 -15.23
CA ASP A 182 -8.64 7.69 -15.65
C ASP A 182 -9.86 8.62 -15.64
N ARG A 183 -9.96 9.55 -14.67
CA ARG A 183 -11.01 10.58 -14.70
C ARG A 183 -10.85 11.57 -15.86
N PHE A 184 -9.63 11.88 -16.28
CA PHE A 184 -9.42 12.69 -17.48
C PHE A 184 -9.92 12.00 -18.76
N LYS A 185 -9.74 10.68 -18.88
CA LYS A 185 -10.27 9.92 -20.01
C LYS A 185 -11.81 9.89 -20.02
N ASP A 186 -12.40 9.82 -18.83
CA ASP A 186 -13.85 9.73 -18.64
C ASP A 186 -14.53 11.12 -18.52
N LEU A 187 -13.84 12.23 -18.81
CA LEU A 187 -14.37 13.60 -18.62
C LEU A 187 -15.72 13.84 -19.28
N SER A 188 -15.94 13.28 -20.47
CA SER A 188 -17.19 13.40 -21.22
C SER A 188 -18.37 12.66 -20.59
N LEU A 189 -18.10 11.73 -19.66
CA LEU A 189 -19.11 10.93 -18.97
C LEU A 189 -19.51 11.54 -17.62
N LEU A 190 -18.79 12.56 -17.14
CA LEU A 190 -19.04 13.20 -15.85
C LEU A 190 -20.14 14.26 -15.97
N ASN A 191 -21.04 14.30 -15.00
CA ASN A 191 -22.02 15.38 -14.88
C ASN A 191 -21.34 16.71 -14.49
N ASP A 192 -21.96 17.84 -14.82
CA ASP A 192 -21.43 19.18 -14.51
C ASP A 192 -21.04 19.36 -13.03
N LYS A 193 -21.85 18.80 -12.11
CA LYS A 193 -21.57 18.82 -10.67
C LYS A 193 -20.31 18.02 -10.32
N GLN A 194 -20.16 16.83 -10.91
CA GLN A 194 -19.00 15.98 -10.68
C GLN A 194 -17.74 16.63 -11.27
N LEU A 195 -17.86 17.30 -12.42
CA LEU A 195 -16.78 18.05 -13.04
C LEU A 195 -16.34 19.23 -12.17
N ALA A 196 -17.29 19.99 -11.62
CA ALA A 196 -17.00 21.09 -10.69
C ALA A 196 -16.32 20.60 -9.40
N ASN A 197 -16.80 19.49 -8.83
CA ASN A 197 -16.19 18.84 -7.68
C ASN A 197 -14.77 18.35 -8.01
N PHE A 198 -14.58 17.74 -9.17
CA PHE A 198 -13.28 17.25 -9.64
C PHE A 198 -12.28 18.39 -9.82
N GLY A 199 -12.68 19.48 -10.48
CA GLY A 199 -11.83 20.65 -10.67
C GLY A 199 -11.42 21.29 -9.35
N SER A 200 -12.35 21.42 -8.41
CA SER A 200 -12.08 21.93 -7.06
C SER A 200 -11.11 21.02 -6.30
N ALA A 201 -11.32 19.70 -6.38
CA ALA A 201 -10.45 18.71 -5.76
C ALA A 201 -9.04 18.73 -6.37
N LEU A 202 -8.92 18.79 -7.69
CA LEU A 202 -7.64 18.89 -8.39
C LEU A 202 -6.88 20.16 -8.00
N SER A 203 -7.56 21.29 -7.95
CA SER A 203 -6.96 22.57 -7.52
C SER A 203 -6.34 22.44 -6.13
N GLN A 204 -7.08 21.89 -5.17
CA GLN A 204 -6.60 21.70 -3.80
C GLN A 204 -5.45 20.68 -3.72
N LEU A 205 -5.54 19.56 -4.43
CA LEU A 205 -4.48 18.54 -4.44
C LEU A 205 -3.17 19.02 -5.09
N LEU A 206 -3.26 19.93 -6.06
CA LEU A 206 -2.10 20.57 -6.68
C LEU A 206 -1.49 21.62 -5.74
N LEU A 207 -2.32 22.45 -5.09
CA LEU A 207 -1.87 23.43 -4.09
C LEU A 207 -1.18 22.76 -2.90
N SER A 208 -1.71 21.64 -2.43
CA SER A 208 -1.14 20.86 -1.33
C SER A 208 0.10 20.05 -1.72
N LYS A 209 0.50 20.07 -3.01
CA LYS A 209 1.59 19.27 -3.59
C LYS A 209 1.40 17.74 -3.43
N SER A 210 0.17 17.30 -3.17
CA SER A 210 -0.19 15.88 -3.17
C SER A 210 -0.13 15.31 -4.58
N LEU A 211 -0.51 16.10 -5.58
CA LEU A 211 -0.30 15.83 -7.00
C LEU A 211 0.72 16.81 -7.58
N THR A 212 1.48 16.35 -8.57
CA THR A 212 2.43 17.19 -9.31
C THR A 212 1.87 17.53 -10.68
N LEU A 213 2.35 18.62 -11.30
CA LEU A 213 1.91 19.06 -12.63
C LEU A 213 2.16 18.03 -13.75
N ASN A 214 2.92 16.96 -13.47
CA ASN A 214 3.08 15.83 -14.38
C ASN A 214 1.76 15.10 -14.70
N ILE A 215 0.67 15.35 -13.97
CA ILE A 215 -0.65 14.80 -14.32
C ILE A 215 -1.19 15.32 -15.65
N PHE A 216 -0.69 16.45 -16.17
CA PHE A 216 -1.14 17.07 -17.42
C PHE A 216 -0.25 16.78 -18.63
N LYS A 217 0.78 15.95 -18.47
CA LYS A 217 1.60 15.47 -19.59
C LYS A 217 0.92 14.31 -20.28
#